data_AF-A0A7V9PGR8-F1
#
_entry.id   AF-A0A7V9PGR8-F1
#
_cell.length_a   1.000
_cell.length_b   1.000
_cell.length_c   1.000
_cell.angle_alpha   90.00
_cell.angle_beta   90.00
_cell.angle_gamma   90.00
#
_symmetry.space_group_name_H-M   'P 1'
#
loop_
_entity.id
_entity.type
_entity.pdbx_description
1 polymer ?
#
loop_
_entity_poly.entity_id
_entity_poly.type
_entity_poly.pdbx_seq_one_letter_code
_entity_poly.pdbx_strand_id
1 'polypeptide(L)'
;MDTLSERLRLLVELRYAGSVIAAARASGMSQETIARVASGTMPDPGTDVLSTVADHFDVGVEWLETGTGRGPDIRGEGAPSPIGGEWRDWNVVMSKLGFPHAEASALMWASALQTDMIYSCIVGAEGDTDRIPRETPPIVEAMRKNREAWVTLIDEWIRLQGVDAVRRIIAENQVLFWTRFVRPEALPEATRARLQEGESS
;
A
#
# COMPACT_ATOMS: atom_id res chain seq x y z
N MET A 1 -12.43 -5.09 20.19
CA MET A 1 -12.22 -3.74 19.63
C MET A 1 -13.60 -3.16 19.43
N ASP A 2 -14.12 -2.56 20.49
CA ASP A 2 -15.55 -2.67 20.80
C ASP A 2 -16.30 -1.40 20.39
N THR A 3 -15.61 -0.27 20.24
CA THR A 3 -16.24 1.02 19.93
C THR A 3 -15.74 1.64 18.62
N LEU A 4 -16.57 2.50 18.02
CA LEU A 4 -16.21 3.29 16.85
C LEU A 4 -14.96 4.14 17.10
N SER A 5 -14.83 4.71 18.30
CA SER A 5 -13.68 5.54 18.67
C SER A 5 -12.38 4.74 18.71
N GLU A 6 -12.41 3.52 19.24
CA GLU A 6 -11.26 2.60 19.21
C GLU A 6 -10.89 2.21 17.78
N ARG A 7 -11.88 1.86 16.95
CA ARG A 7 -11.67 1.52 15.54
C ARG A 7 -11.05 2.67 14.76
N LEU A 8 -11.55 3.89 14.92
CA LEU A 8 -10.95 5.07 14.29
C LEU A 8 -9.55 5.37 14.83
N ARG A 9 -9.30 5.23 16.14
CA ARG A 9 -7.95 5.40 16.70
C ARG A 9 -6.95 4.44 16.09
N LEU A 10 -7.32 3.17 15.90
CA LEU A 10 -6.47 2.21 15.19
C LEU A 10 -6.22 2.67 13.77
N LEU A 11 -7.24 3.06 13.01
CA LEU A 11 -7.04 3.54 11.64
C LEU A 11 -6.06 4.73 11.58
N VAL A 12 -6.18 5.67 12.52
CA VAL A 12 -5.26 6.82 12.65
C VAL A 12 -3.87 6.37 13.08
N GLU A 13 -3.75 5.40 13.98
CA GLU A 13 -2.47 4.82 14.41
C GLU A 13 -1.76 4.15 13.22
N LEU A 14 -2.46 3.23 12.54
CA LEU A 14 -1.93 2.43 11.44
C LEU A 14 -1.51 3.26 10.23
N ARG A 15 -2.16 4.41 10.00
CA ARG A 15 -1.95 5.21 8.79
C ARG A 15 -1.21 6.52 9.03
N TYR A 16 -1.25 7.07 10.24
CA TYR A 16 -0.73 8.40 10.56
C TYR A 16 0.07 8.45 11.86
N ALA A 17 0.47 7.29 12.41
CA ALA A 17 1.21 7.20 13.68
C ALA A 17 0.52 8.00 14.81
N GLY A 18 -0.81 7.90 14.87
CA GLY A 18 -1.62 8.57 15.89
C GLY A 18 -1.93 10.04 15.60
N SER A 19 -1.41 10.62 14.51
CA SER A 19 -1.62 12.03 14.18
C SER A 19 -3.01 12.32 13.61
N VAL A 20 -3.93 12.74 14.48
CA VAL A 20 -5.28 13.21 14.12
C VAL A 20 -5.24 14.39 13.13
N ILE A 21 -4.25 15.28 13.25
CA ILE A 21 -4.07 16.42 12.34
C ILE A 21 -3.79 15.93 10.92
N ALA A 22 -2.86 14.98 10.79
CA ALA A 22 -2.52 14.40 9.49
C ALA A 22 -3.70 13.65 8.89
N ALA A 23 -4.42 12.87 9.71
CA ALA A 23 -5.62 12.16 9.29
C ALA A 23 -6.70 13.11 8.75
N ALA A 24 -7.01 14.19 9.50
CA ALA A 24 -8.02 15.18 9.11
C ALA A 24 -7.65 15.90 7.80
N ARG A 25 -6.39 16.35 7.68
CA ARG A 25 -5.90 16.99 6.45
C ARG A 25 -6.00 16.04 5.26
N ALA A 26 -5.68 14.77 5.44
CA ALA A 26 -5.70 13.77 4.37
C ALA A 26 -7.13 13.36 3.96
N SER A 27 -8.06 13.26 4.91
CA SER A 27 -9.46 12.90 4.64
C SER A 27 -10.33 14.07 4.20
N GLY A 28 -9.80 15.31 4.20
CA GLY A 28 -10.55 16.52 3.88
C GLY A 28 -11.56 16.92 4.98
N MET A 29 -11.51 16.28 6.14
CA MET A 29 -12.39 16.57 7.27
C MET A 29 -11.78 17.62 8.20
N SER A 30 -12.63 18.27 9.00
CA SER A 30 -12.11 19.14 10.06
C SER A 30 -11.37 18.32 11.13
N GLN A 31 -10.28 18.87 11.67
CA GLN A 31 -9.54 18.25 12.78
C GLN A 31 -10.44 17.99 13.99
N GLU A 32 -11.37 18.91 14.28
CA GLU A 32 -12.33 18.77 15.36
C GLU A 32 -13.24 17.55 15.16
N THR A 33 -13.74 17.33 13.94
CA THR A 33 -14.58 16.17 13.63
C THR A 33 -13.84 14.86 13.91
N ILE A 34 -12.65 14.67 13.35
CA ILE A 34 -11.86 13.45 13.59
C ILE A 34 -11.53 13.28 15.07
N ALA A 35 -11.12 14.36 15.75
CA ALA A 35 -10.81 14.32 17.17
C ALA A 35 -12.02 13.93 18.02
N ARG A 36 -13.21 14.42 17.68
CA ARG A 36 -14.45 14.10 18.41
C ARG A 36 -14.88 12.64 18.22
N VAL A 37 -14.79 12.10 17.01
CA VAL A 37 -15.07 10.68 16.76
C VAL A 37 -14.02 9.80 17.43
N ALA A 38 -12.73 10.12 17.27
CA ALA A 38 -11.64 9.35 17.87
C ALA A 38 -11.65 9.42 19.40
N SER A 39 -12.12 10.51 20.02
CA SER A 39 -12.29 10.59 21.48
C SER A 39 -13.55 9.90 22.00
N GLY A 40 -14.52 9.60 21.12
CA GLY A 40 -15.83 9.09 21.51
C GLY A 40 -16.80 10.16 22.01
N THR A 41 -16.45 11.45 21.89
CA THR A 41 -17.35 12.57 22.22
C THR A 41 -18.41 12.83 21.13
N MET A 42 -18.30 12.13 20.00
CA MET A 42 -19.32 11.99 18.97
C MET A 42 -19.60 10.49 18.75
N PRO A 43 -20.48 9.88 19.58
CA PRO A 43 -20.73 8.43 19.52
C PRO A 43 -21.48 8.00 18.26
N ASP A 44 -22.32 8.89 17.71
CA ASP A 44 -23.14 8.63 16.52
C ASP A 44 -22.84 9.67 15.42
N PRO A 45 -21.72 9.55 14.68
CA PRO A 45 -21.45 10.43 13.55
C PRO A 45 -22.45 10.18 12.42
N GLY A 46 -22.83 11.24 11.69
CA GLY A 46 -23.71 11.09 10.54
C GLY A 46 -23.10 10.22 9.43
N THR A 47 -23.96 9.68 8.56
CA THR A 47 -23.57 8.79 7.45
C THR A 47 -22.48 9.40 6.55
N ASP A 48 -22.50 10.72 6.32
CA ASP A 48 -21.48 11.40 5.52
C ASP A 48 -20.09 11.33 6.15
N VAL A 49 -20.01 11.46 7.48
CA VAL A 49 -18.75 11.33 8.23
C VAL A 49 -18.24 9.90 8.17
N LEU A 50 -19.12 8.92 8.42
CA LEU A 50 -18.75 7.51 8.37
C LEU A 50 -18.31 7.08 6.96
N SER A 51 -18.99 7.52 5.92
CA SER A 51 -18.65 7.21 4.53
C SER A 51 -17.30 7.83 4.15
N THR A 52 -17.07 9.09 4.52
CA THR A 52 -15.78 9.77 4.28
C THR A 52 -14.62 9.04 4.97
N VAL A 53 -14.81 8.61 6.22
CA VAL A 53 -13.81 7.82 6.96
C VAL A 53 -13.61 6.45 6.29
N ALA A 54 -14.70 5.77 5.93
CA ALA A 54 -14.65 4.45 5.31
C ALA A 54 -13.88 4.47 3.99
N ASP A 55 -14.19 5.41 3.10
CA ASP A 55 -13.53 5.58 1.82
C ASP A 55 -12.05 5.94 1.99
N HIS A 56 -11.74 6.86 2.91
CA HIS A 56 -10.37 7.32 3.14
C HIS A 56 -9.46 6.22 3.68
N PHE A 57 -9.96 5.41 4.60
CA PHE A 57 -9.20 4.32 5.22
C PHE A 57 -9.34 2.97 4.49
N ASP A 58 -10.10 2.92 3.39
CA ASP A 58 -10.47 1.70 2.64
C ASP A 58 -11.04 0.59 3.55
N VAL A 59 -12.02 0.97 4.37
CA VAL A 59 -12.79 0.05 5.22
C VAL A 59 -14.27 0.10 4.84
N GLY A 60 -15.07 -0.84 5.34
CA GLY A 60 -16.52 -0.78 5.22
C GLY A 60 -17.13 0.12 6.29
N VAL A 61 -18.21 0.82 5.96
CA VAL A 61 -19.01 1.57 6.94
C VAL A 61 -19.53 0.62 8.04
N GLU A 62 -20.01 -0.57 7.66
CA GLU A 62 -20.41 -1.61 8.60
C GLU A 62 -19.31 -1.89 9.65
N TRP A 63 -18.05 -1.98 9.21
CA TRP A 63 -16.94 -2.24 10.13
C TRP A 63 -16.70 -1.08 11.10
N LEU A 64 -16.86 0.17 10.65
CA LEU A 64 -16.79 1.32 11.55
C LEU A 64 -17.89 1.26 12.61
N GLU A 65 -19.10 0.89 12.23
CA GLU A 65 -20.27 0.87 13.12
C GLU A 65 -20.24 -0.32 14.10
N THR A 66 -19.97 -1.52 13.61
CA THR A 66 -20.15 -2.77 14.38
C THR A 66 -18.84 -3.49 14.70
N GLY A 67 -17.76 -3.18 13.98
CA GLY A 67 -16.54 -3.97 13.97
C GLY A 67 -16.61 -5.25 13.11
N THR A 68 -17.71 -5.48 12.38
CA THR A 68 -17.89 -6.61 11.45
C THR A 68 -17.80 -6.18 9.99
N GLY A 69 -17.59 -7.12 9.07
CA GLY A 69 -17.46 -6.81 7.64
C GLY A 69 -16.03 -6.46 7.22
N ARG A 70 -15.88 -5.60 6.21
CA ARG A 70 -14.57 -5.23 5.63
C ARG A 70 -13.80 -4.29 6.55
N GLY A 71 -12.99 -4.85 7.45
CA GLY A 71 -12.06 -4.07 8.27
C GLY A 71 -10.78 -3.65 7.54
N PRO A 72 -9.90 -2.89 8.21
CA PRO A 72 -8.56 -2.66 7.71
C PRO A 72 -7.85 -4.00 7.56
N ASP A 73 -7.00 -4.14 6.55
CA ASP A 73 -6.20 -5.36 6.38
C ASP A 73 -5.09 -5.43 7.45
N ILE A 74 -5.46 -5.90 8.63
CA ILE A 74 -4.57 -6.04 9.80
C ILE A 74 -3.75 -7.34 9.72
N ARG A 75 -4.01 -8.22 8.74
CA ARG A 75 -3.36 -9.55 8.65
C ARG A 75 -1.88 -9.47 8.24
N GLY A 76 -1.32 -8.27 8.09
CA GLY A 76 0.12 -8.02 7.96
C GLY A 76 0.82 -7.47 9.21
N GLU A 77 0.13 -7.25 10.32
CA GLU A 77 0.70 -6.53 11.48
C GLU A 77 0.76 -7.43 12.73
N GLY A 78 1.96 -7.95 12.98
CA GLY A 78 2.30 -8.74 14.16
C GLY A 78 3.79 -9.05 14.21
N ALA A 79 4.41 -9.17 13.03
CA ALA A 79 5.77 -8.70 12.84
C ALA A 79 5.67 -7.26 12.28
N PRO A 80 6.58 -6.32 12.63
CA PRO A 80 6.86 -5.23 11.72
C PRO A 80 7.19 -5.90 10.39
N SER A 81 6.26 -5.84 9.43
CA SER A 81 6.63 -6.18 8.07
C SER A 81 7.76 -5.20 7.76
N PRO A 82 8.98 -5.67 7.43
CA PRO A 82 10.04 -4.77 6.94
C PRO A 82 9.57 -3.98 5.70
N ILE A 83 8.45 -4.42 5.12
CA ILE A 83 7.71 -3.78 4.07
C ILE A 83 6.75 -2.73 4.68
N GLY A 84 7.26 -1.52 4.91
CA GLY A 84 6.59 -0.39 5.57
C GLY A 84 5.42 0.23 4.79
N GLY A 85 5.02 1.45 5.21
CA GLY A 85 3.94 2.23 4.60
C GLY A 85 4.07 2.44 3.08
N GLU A 86 5.29 2.29 2.56
CA GLU A 86 5.56 2.39 1.12
C GLU A 86 4.90 1.27 0.30
N TRP A 87 4.74 0.05 0.85
CA TRP A 87 4.01 -1.04 0.18
C TRP A 87 2.53 -0.70 0.03
N ARG A 88 1.98 -0.04 1.05
CA ARG A 88 0.61 0.45 1.03
C ARG A 88 0.46 1.55 -0.03
N ASP A 89 1.35 2.53 -0.04
CA ASP A 89 1.32 3.62 -1.03
C ASP A 89 1.45 3.09 -2.46
N TRP A 90 2.33 2.11 -2.69
CA TRP A 90 2.40 1.40 -3.96
C TRP A 90 1.08 0.72 -4.33
N ASN A 91 0.48 -0.05 -3.43
CA ASN A 91 -0.80 -0.71 -3.69
C ASN A 91 -1.92 0.29 -3.97
N VAL A 92 -1.93 1.45 -3.30
CA VAL A 92 -2.88 2.53 -3.57
C VAL A 92 -2.71 3.04 -5.01
N VAL A 93 -1.47 3.33 -5.44
CA VAL A 93 -1.20 3.78 -6.81
C VAL A 93 -1.59 2.72 -7.83
N MET A 94 -1.24 1.45 -7.60
CA MET A 94 -1.61 0.36 -8.51
C MET A 94 -3.12 0.12 -8.57
N SER A 95 -3.82 0.29 -7.45
CA SER A 95 -5.28 0.22 -7.39
C SER A 95 -5.94 1.36 -8.17
N LYS A 96 -5.43 2.60 -8.06
CA LYS A 96 -5.86 3.74 -8.91
C LYS A 96 -5.72 3.42 -10.40
N LEU A 97 -4.66 2.70 -10.77
CA LEU A 97 -4.41 2.24 -12.14
C LEU A 97 -5.26 1.02 -12.55
N GLY A 98 -6.05 0.45 -11.65
CA GLY A 98 -6.90 -0.70 -11.91
C GLY A 98 -6.14 -2.02 -12.08
N PHE A 99 -4.92 -2.13 -11.54
CA PHE A 99 -4.18 -3.39 -11.50
C PHE A 99 -4.68 -4.27 -10.34
N PRO A 100 -4.96 -5.56 -10.58
CA PRO A 100 -5.23 -6.52 -9.50
C PRO A 100 -4.06 -6.57 -8.51
N HIS A 101 -4.35 -6.87 -7.24
CA HIS A 101 -3.32 -6.92 -6.19
C HIS A 101 -2.15 -7.86 -6.51
N ALA A 102 -2.41 -8.99 -7.16
CA ALA A 102 -1.38 -9.92 -7.60
C ALA A 102 -0.43 -9.30 -8.65
N GLU A 103 -0.95 -8.54 -9.61
CA GLU A 103 -0.16 -7.84 -10.61
C GLU A 103 0.60 -6.65 -10.00
N ALA A 104 -0.06 -5.89 -9.12
CA ALA A 104 0.55 -4.80 -8.37
C ALA A 104 1.76 -5.29 -7.55
N SER A 105 1.58 -6.41 -6.86
CA SER A 105 2.65 -7.04 -6.08
C SER A 105 3.80 -7.45 -6.99
N ALA A 106 3.50 -8.10 -8.11
CA ALA A 106 4.56 -8.59 -8.98
C ALA A 106 5.28 -7.49 -9.76
N LEU A 107 4.61 -6.40 -10.14
CA LEU A 107 5.26 -5.21 -10.69
C LEU A 107 6.26 -4.62 -9.70
N MET A 108 5.93 -4.58 -8.42
CA MET A 108 6.86 -4.15 -7.38
C MET A 108 8.02 -5.12 -7.21
N TRP A 109 7.75 -6.43 -7.23
CA TRP A 109 8.79 -7.47 -7.21
C TRP A 109 9.77 -7.37 -8.37
N ALA A 110 9.28 -7.00 -9.55
CA ALA A 110 10.08 -6.86 -10.76
C ALA A 110 10.71 -5.47 -10.92
N SER A 111 10.31 -4.49 -10.11
CA SER A 111 10.89 -3.15 -10.13
C SER A 111 12.22 -3.11 -9.37
N ALA A 112 13.00 -2.06 -9.60
CA ALA A 112 14.21 -1.78 -8.81
C ALA A 112 13.95 -1.53 -7.30
N LEU A 113 12.69 -1.64 -6.86
CA LEU A 113 12.22 -1.49 -5.47
C LEU A 113 12.38 -2.77 -4.62
N GLN A 114 12.80 -3.88 -5.23
CA GLN A 114 12.90 -5.22 -4.61
C GLN A 114 13.94 -5.33 -3.48
N THR A 115 14.84 -4.36 -3.36
CA THR A 115 16.07 -4.50 -2.58
C THR A 115 15.85 -4.63 -1.08
N ASP A 116 14.70 -4.17 -0.57
CA ASP A 116 14.38 -4.21 0.87
C ASP A 116 13.92 -5.59 1.32
N MET A 117 13.23 -6.32 0.45
CA MET A 117 12.90 -7.71 0.73
C MET A 117 14.11 -8.62 0.64
N ILE A 118 15.05 -8.36 -0.29
CA ILE A 118 16.35 -9.04 -0.29
C ILE A 118 17.08 -8.79 1.03
N TYR A 119 17.08 -7.56 1.55
CA TYR A 119 17.64 -7.27 2.86
C TYR A 119 16.93 -8.04 3.99
N SER A 120 15.60 -8.06 4.00
CA SER A 120 14.83 -8.84 5.00
C SER A 120 15.01 -10.35 4.87
N CYS A 121 15.22 -10.88 3.66
CA CYS A 121 15.54 -12.29 3.44
C CYS A 121 16.98 -12.59 3.86
N ILE A 122 17.92 -11.68 3.63
CA ILE A 122 19.32 -11.83 4.06
C ILE A 122 19.43 -11.78 5.59
N VAL A 123 18.76 -10.82 6.23
CA VAL A 123 18.80 -10.67 7.70
C VAL A 123 17.91 -11.69 8.41
N GLY A 124 16.76 -12.03 7.84
CA GLY A 124 15.82 -13.00 8.41
C GLY A 124 16.22 -14.47 8.21
N ALA A 125 16.98 -14.81 7.16
CA ALA A 125 17.41 -16.19 6.92
C ALA A 125 18.45 -16.70 7.92
N GLU A 126 19.15 -15.81 8.65
CA GLU A 126 20.12 -16.21 9.66
C GLU A 126 19.47 -16.67 10.99
N GLY A 127 18.14 -16.54 11.14
CA GLY A 127 17.40 -17.03 12.32
C GLY A 127 17.75 -16.32 13.64
N ASP A 128 18.62 -15.31 13.59
CA ASP A 128 19.10 -14.54 14.74
C ASP A 128 18.42 -13.17 14.78
N THR A 129 17.19 -13.17 15.31
CA THR A 129 16.41 -11.92 15.47
C THR A 129 17.04 -10.94 16.45
N ASP A 130 18.00 -11.38 17.27
CA ASP A 130 18.74 -10.52 18.20
C ASP A 130 19.82 -9.68 17.50
N ARG A 131 20.12 -9.98 16.23
CA ARG A 131 21.08 -9.25 15.38
C ARG A 131 20.48 -8.17 14.49
N ILE A 132 19.18 -7.91 14.58
CA ILE A 132 18.59 -6.80 13.82
C ILE A 132 19.29 -5.51 14.27
N PRO A 133 20.00 -4.80 13.37
CA PRO A 133 20.68 -3.56 13.74
C PRO A 133 19.66 -2.60 14.34
N ARG A 134 19.96 -2.05 15.53
CA ARG A 134 19.10 -1.04 16.18
C ARG A 134 18.92 0.21 15.31
N GLU A 135 19.86 0.45 14.40
CA GLU A 135 19.81 1.53 13.43
C GLU A 135 19.44 0.96 12.06
N THR A 136 18.47 1.59 11.40
CA THR A 136 18.12 1.28 10.03
C THR A 136 19.36 1.44 9.15
N PRO A 137 19.85 0.37 8.49
CA PRO A 137 21.02 0.46 7.63
C PRO A 137 20.82 1.54 6.54
N PRO A 138 21.86 2.31 6.17
CA PRO A 138 21.74 3.34 5.13
C PRO A 138 21.14 2.83 3.81
N ILE A 139 21.38 1.56 3.48
CA ILE A 139 20.81 0.92 2.29
C ILE A 139 19.28 0.82 2.38
N VAL A 140 18.70 0.47 3.53
CA VAL A 140 17.25 0.39 3.74
C VAL A 140 16.61 1.77 3.59
N GLU A 141 17.24 2.79 4.17
CA GLU A 141 16.77 4.18 4.04
C GLU A 141 16.84 4.68 2.58
N ALA A 142 17.89 4.34 1.83
CA ALA A 142 17.99 4.68 0.42
C ALA A 142 16.92 3.97 -0.42
N MET A 143 16.60 2.71 -0.11
CA MET A 143 15.52 1.97 -0.77
C MET A 143 14.15 2.57 -0.48
N ARG A 144 13.90 2.98 0.77
CA ARG A 144 12.68 3.68 1.18
C ARG A 144 12.47 4.95 0.37
N LYS A 145 13.49 5.80 0.28
CA LYS A 145 13.46 7.02 -0.55
C LYS A 145 13.25 6.73 -2.03
N ASN A 146 13.85 5.66 -2.55
CA ASN A 146 13.62 5.24 -3.93
C ASN A 146 12.14 4.88 -4.17
N ARG A 147 11.52 4.11 -3.27
CA ARG A 147 10.09 3.78 -3.33
C ARG A 147 9.20 5.02 -3.29
N GLU A 148 9.43 5.90 -2.33
CA GLU A 148 8.71 7.18 -2.20
C GLU A 148 8.81 8.00 -3.50
N ALA A 149 10.00 8.05 -4.13
CA ALA A 149 10.20 8.73 -5.40
C ALA A 149 9.41 8.09 -6.55
N TRP A 150 9.35 6.75 -6.63
CA TRP A 150 8.55 6.04 -7.64
C TRP A 150 7.05 6.25 -7.47
N VAL A 151 6.54 6.16 -6.25
CA VAL A 151 5.13 6.46 -5.93
C VAL A 151 4.80 7.89 -6.36
N THR A 152 5.64 8.86 -5.97
CA THR A 152 5.48 10.27 -6.32
C THR A 152 5.50 10.47 -7.84
N LEU A 153 6.44 9.84 -8.54
CA LEU A 153 6.57 9.92 -10.00
C LEU A 153 5.31 9.39 -10.70
N ILE A 154 4.79 8.25 -10.28
CA ILE A 154 3.60 7.65 -10.90
C ILE A 154 2.36 8.49 -10.60
N ASP A 155 2.19 8.99 -9.38
CA ASP A 155 1.08 9.89 -9.04
C ASP A 155 1.12 11.19 -9.87
N GLU A 156 2.30 11.79 -10.03
CA GLU A 156 2.47 12.96 -10.91
C GLU A 156 2.23 12.63 -12.38
N TRP A 157 2.62 11.44 -12.83
CA TRP A 157 2.36 10.99 -14.18
C TRP A 157 0.86 10.81 -14.43
N ILE A 158 0.15 10.20 -13.47
CA ILE A 158 -1.32 10.07 -13.50
C ILE A 158 -1.96 11.46 -13.55
N ARG A 159 -1.48 12.41 -12.74
CA ARG A 159 -1.98 13.80 -12.74
C ARG A 159 -1.81 14.47 -14.11
N LEU A 160 -0.68 14.25 -14.79
CA LEU A 160 -0.36 14.89 -16.06
C LEU A 160 -1.00 14.23 -17.28
N GLN A 161 -1.12 12.90 -17.29
CA GLN A 161 -1.51 12.13 -18.48
C GLN A 161 -2.84 11.37 -18.32
N GLY A 162 -3.37 11.32 -17.10
CA GLY A 162 -4.56 10.52 -16.76
C GLY A 162 -4.24 9.06 -16.48
N VAL A 163 -5.13 8.42 -15.73
CA VAL A 163 -5.00 7.03 -15.25
C VAL A 163 -4.84 6.05 -16.42
N ASP A 164 -5.70 6.14 -17.44
CA ASP A 164 -5.73 5.18 -18.55
C ASP A 164 -4.44 5.18 -19.38
N ALA A 165 -3.86 6.36 -19.61
CA ALA A 165 -2.61 6.49 -20.36
C ALA A 165 -1.46 5.83 -19.61
N VAL A 166 -1.33 6.11 -18.31
CA VAL A 166 -0.28 5.53 -17.45
C VAL A 166 -0.46 4.02 -17.32
N ARG A 167 -1.69 3.54 -17.08
CA ARG A 167 -2.00 2.12 -16.99
C ARG A 167 -1.57 1.38 -18.25
N ARG A 168 -1.93 1.90 -19.43
CA ARG A 168 -1.56 1.29 -20.70
C ARG A 168 -0.05 1.20 -20.86
N ILE A 169 0.69 2.27 -20.57
CA ILE A 169 2.16 2.26 -20.69
C ILE A 169 2.78 1.25 -19.74
N ILE A 170 2.34 1.18 -18.48
CA ILE A 170 2.81 0.18 -17.52
C ILE A 170 2.49 -1.23 -18.04
N ALA A 171 1.27 -1.48 -18.52
CA ALA A 171 0.85 -2.79 -19.04
C ALA A 171 1.61 -3.21 -20.32
N GLU A 172 1.95 -2.27 -21.20
CA GLU A 172 2.76 -2.53 -22.40
C GLU A 172 4.21 -2.86 -22.03
N ASN A 173 4.74 -2.23 -20.98
CA ASN A 173 6.11 -2.45 -20.53
C ASN A 173 6.24 -3.55 -19.47
N GLN A 174 5.13 -4.12 -18.97
CA GLN A 174 5.12 -5.20 -17.99
C GLN A 174 6.04 -6.36 -18.40
N VAL A 175 6.07 -6.72 -19.68
CA VAL A 175 6.95 -7.77 -20.23
C VAL A 175 8.43 -7.54 -19.91
N LEU A 176 8.90 -6.29 -19.94
CA LEU A 176 10.29 -5.95 -19.62
C LEU A 176 10.60 -6.16 -18.13
N PHE A 177 9.59 -6.00 -17.28
CA PHE A 177 9.68 -6.29 -15.85
C PHE A 177 9.70 -7.80 -15.60
N TRP A 178 8.80 -8.56 -16.24
CA TRP A 178 8.66 -10.00 -16.01
C TRP A 178 9.85 -10.83 -16.51
N THR A 179 10.34 -10.55 -17.71
CA THR A 179 11.41 -11.33 -18.37
C THR A 179 12.73 -11.30 -17.62
N ARG A 180 12.98 -10.25 -16.84
CA ARG A 180 14.25 -10.06 -16.12
C ARG A 180 14.31 -10.80 -14.79
N PHE A 181 13.18 -11.16 -14.20
CA PHE A 181 13.11 -11.61 -12.80
C PHE A 181 12.27 -12.87 -12.56
N VAL A 182 11.38 -13.22 -13.47
CA VAL A 182 10.54 -14.42 -13.36
C VAL A 182 10.94 -15.39 -14.46
N ARG A 183 11.26 -16.63 -14.06
CA ARG A 183 11.53 -17.67 -15.05
C ARG A 183 10.32 -17.80 -15.98
N PRO A 184 10.50 -17.89 -17.31
CA PRO A 184 9.38 -17.88 -18.25
C PRO A 184 8.28 -18.86 -17.88
N GLU A 185 8.62 -20.03 -17.33
CA GLU A 185 7.69 -21.10 -16.96
C GLU A 185 6.76 -20.74 -15.79
N ALA A 186 7.12 -19.76 -14.96
CA ALA A 186 6.32 -19.28 -13.83
C ALA A 186 5.34 -18.15 -14.21
N LEU A 187 5.37 -17.68 -15.46
CA LEU A 187 4.46 -16.65 -15.94
C LEU A 187 3.08 -17.23 -16.30
N PRO A 188 1.99 -16.48 -16.05
CA PRO A 188 0.66 -16.83 -16.56
C PRO A 188 0.71 -17.12 -18.06
N GLU A 189 -0.08 -18.10 -18.52
CA GLU A 189 -0.03 -18.57 -19.91
C GLU A 189 -0.30 -17.47 -20.93
N ALA A 190 -1.23 -16.55 -20.64
CA ALA A 190 -1.50 -15.38 -21.46
C ALA A 190 -0.28 -14.45 -21.58
N THR A 191 0.51 -14.31 -20.51
CA THR A 191 1.75 -13.50 -20.52
C THR A 191 2.86 -14.19 -21.31
N ARG A 192 2.99 -15.52 -21.17
CA ARG A 192 3.93 -16.32 -21.99
C ARG A 192 3.62 -16.24 -23.47
N ALA A 193 2.34 -16.35 -23.86
CA ALA A 193 1.93 -16.25 -25.25
C ALA A 193 2.32 -14.90 -25.88
N ARG A 194 2.07 -13.80 -25.16
CA ARG A 194 2.46 -12.44 -25.60
C ARG A 194 3.97 -12.25 -25.76
N LEU A 195 4.78 -12.94 -24.93
CA LEU A 195 6.24 -12.91 -25.05
C LEU A 195 6.72 -13.60 -26.33
N GLN A 196 6.15 -14.76 -26.65
CA GLN A 196 6.53 -15.53 -27.85
C GLN A 196 6.15 -14.82 -29.15
N GLU A 197 5.03 -14.09 -29.16
CA GLU A 197 4.61 -13.26 -30.30
C GLU A 197 5.54 -12.05 -30.53
N GLY A 198 6.06 -11.46 -29.46
CA GLY A 198 6.97 -10.30 -29.52
C GLY A 198 8.39 -10.62 -30.00
N GLU A 199 8.88 -11.84 -29.77
CA GLU A 199 10.22 -12.28 -30.22
C GLU A 199 10.28 -12.64 -31.72
N SER A 200 9.13 -12.77 -32.38
CA SER A 200 9.02 -13.16 -33.78
C SER A 200 8.92 -11.98 -34.76
N SER A 201 8.96 -10.74 -34.26
CA SER A 201 8.86 -9.49 -35.04
C SER A 201 10.19 -8.74 -35.07
#